data_AF-A0A534TMW4-F1
#
_entry.id   AF-A0A534TMW4-F1
#
_cell.length_a   1.000
_cell.length_b   1.000
_cell.length_c   1.000
_cell.angle_alpha   90.00
_cell.angle_beta   90.00
_cell.angle_gamma   90.00
#
_symmetry.space_group_name_H-M   'P 1'
#
loop_
_entity.id
_entity.type
_entity.pdbx_description
1 polymer ?
#
loop_
_entity_poly.entity_id
_entity_poly.type
_entity_poly.pdbx_seq_one_letter_code
_entity_poly.pdbx_strand_id
1 'polypeptide(L)'
;SRAERLGIAPDFYETSDIHIHVPAGAVPKDGPSAGVTIATALASLLTGRHVRPSVAMTGEITLRGRVLPVGGIKEKVLAAKRAGIETVLLPKRNAKDLDDVPEEVRRSLRIGFVETVDELLEQVLEPATAQRHDPGAGAAREQRAATA
;
A
#
# COMPACT_ATOMS: atom_id res chain seq x y z
N SER A 1 12.25 -13.85 -6.03
CA SER A 1 10.81 -13.53 -6.01
C SER A 1 10.26 -13.77 -4.61
N ARG A 2 9.18 -13.10 -4.20
CA ARG A 2 8.46 -13.31 -2.92
C ARG A 2 7.11 -14.02 -3.09
N ALA A 3 6.80 -14.48 -4.30
CA ALA A 3 5.49 -15.03 -4.66
C ALA A 3 5.04 -16.19 -3.77
N GLU A 4 5.87 -17.22 -3.61
CA GLU A 4 5.59 -18.39 -2.79
C GLU A 4 5.23 -18.03 -1.33
N ARG A 5 6.04 -17.16 -0.70
CA ARG A 5 5.80 -16.71 0.68
C ARG A 5 4.49 -15.92 0.83
N LEU A 6 4.09 -15.22 -0.22
CA LEU A 6 2.84 -14.46 -0.25
C LEU A 6 1.63 -15.31 -0.70
N GLY A 7 1.84 -16.56 -1.10
CA GLY A 7 0.78 -17.41 -1.65
C GLY A 7 0.32 -16.99 -3.06
N ILE A 8 1.18 -16.30 -3.82
CA ILE A 8 0.91 -15.84 -5.18
C ILE A 8 1.39 -16.91 -6.16
N ALA A 9 0.57 -17.23 -7.17
CA ALA A 9 0.96 -18.12 -8.26
C ALA A 9 2.22 -17.58 -8.97
N PRO A 10 3.30 -18.38 -9.11
CA PRO A 10 4.58 -17.89 -9.62
C PRO A 10 4.51 -17.44 -11.08
N ASP A 11 3.54 -17.93 -11.84
CA ASP A 11 3.29 -17.73 -13.27
C ASP A 11 2.08 -16.80 -13.54
N PHE A 12 1.58 -16.07 -12.53
CA PHE A 12 0.39 -15.21 -12.70
C PHE A 12 0.54 -14.19 -13.85
N TYR A 13 1.77 -13.74 -14.11
CA TYR A 13 2.09 -12.73 -15.11
C TYR A 13 1.99 -13.26 -16.56
N GLU A 14 1.85 -14.58 -16.76
CA GLU A 14 1.72 -15.18 -18.09
C GLU A 14 0.28 -15.13 -18.61
N THR A 15 -0.69 -15.03 -17.70
CA THR A 15 -2.13 -15.14 -18.02
C THR A 15 -2.94 -13.92 -17.64
N SER A 16 -2.33 -12.94 -16.96
CA SER A 16 -3.01 -11.75 -16.44
C SER A 16 -2.26 -10.48 -16.77
N ASP A 17 -3.00 -9.48 -17.27
CA ASP A 17 -2.53 -8.11 -17.40
C ASP A 17 -2.82 -7.31 -16.13
N ILE A 18 -1.90 -6.40 -15.77
CA ILE A 18 -2.06 -5.48 -14.64
C ILE A 18 -2.35 -4.07 -15.16
N HIS A 19 -3.46 -3.48 -14.71
CA HIS A 19 -3.76 -2.07 -14.89
C HIS A 19 -3.63 -1.34 -13.55
N ILE A 20 -2.78 -0.31 -13.48
CA ILE A 20 -2.67 0.56 -12.31
C ILE A 20 -3.26 1.92 -12.66
N HIS A 21 -4.33 2.31 -11.99
CA HIS A 21 -4.95 3.61 -12.16
C HIS A 21 -4.73 4.47 -10.90
N VAL A 22 -4.23 5.69 -11.10
CA VAL A 22 -4.16 6.70 -10.05
C VAL A 22 -5.05 7.89 -10.46
N PRO A 23 -6.23 8.09 -9.82
CA PRO A 23 -7.28 9.02 -10.25
C PRO A 23 -6.84 10.47 -10.47
N ALA A 24 -7.70 11.28 -11.11
CA ALA A 24 -7.39 12.66 -11.52
C ALA A 24 -6.21 12.73 -12.52
N GLY A 25 -6.30 11.95 -13.61
CA GLY A 25 -5.20 11.76 -14.59
C GLY A 25 -4.63 13.04 -15.22
N ALA A 26 -5.38 14.14 -15.23
CA ALA A 26 -4.90 15.44 -15.71
C ALA A 26 -3.89 16.12 -14.78
N VAL A 27 -3.85 15.73 -13.49
CA VAL A 27 -2.86 16.24 -12.53
C VAL A 27 -1.61 15.36 -12.60
N PRO A 28 -0.42 15.93 -12.91
CA PRO A 28 0.82 15.17 -12.97
C PRO A 28 1.08 14.48 -11.63
N LYS A 29 1.31 13.17 -11.68
CA LYS A 29 1.69 12.37 -10.52
C LYS A 29 3.05 11.79 -10.83
N ASP A 30 4.05 12.40 -10.23
CA ASP A 30 5.43 12.02 -10.44
C ASP A 30 6.12 11.79 -9.09
N GLY A 31 7.21 11.01 -9.12
CA GLY A 31 8.05 10.72 -7.99
C GLY A 31 7.93 9.29 -7.45
N PRO A 32 9.05 8.68 -7.03
CA PRO A 32 9.11 7.26 -6.64
C PRO A 32 8.42 6.96 -5.30
N SER A 33 7.93 7.97 -4.59
CA SER A 33 7.42 7.85 -3.21
C SER A 33 6.13 7.06 -3.05
N ALA A 34 5.49 6.65 -4.14
CA ALA A 34 4.31 5.77 -4.16
C ALA A 34 4.68 4.27 -4.27
N GLY A 35 5.96 3.92 -4.31
CA GLY A 35 6.43 2.54 -4.50
C GLY A 35 5.81 1.54 -3.51
N VAL A 36 5.79 1.89 -2.22
CA VAL A 36 5.16 1.07 -1.17
C VAL A 36 3.64 0.92 -1.37
N THR A 37 2.98 1.96 -1.85
CA THR A 37 1.53 1.99 -2.10
C THR A 37 1.16 1.09 -3.25
N ILE A 38 1.91 1.18 -4.35
CA ILE A 38 1.72 0.31 -5.53
C ILE A 38 1.99 -1.14 -5.17
N ALA A 39 3.09 -1.42 -4.45
CA ALA A 39 3.40 -2.78 -4.00
C ALA A 39 2.30 -3.36 -3.11
N THR A 40 1.72 -2.55 -2.23
CA THR A 40 0.59 -2.95 -1.37
C THR A 40 -0.65 -3.26 -2.19
N ALA A 41 -1.01 -2.41 -3.16
CA ALA A 41 -2.16 -2.65 -4.04
C ALA A 41 -2.02 -3.95 -4.84
N LEU A 42 -0.84 -4.19 -5.41
CA LEU A 42 -0.54 -5.43 -6.14
C LEU A 42 -0.56 -6.65 -5.22
N ALA A 43 0.02 -6.56 -4.03
CA ALA A 43 -0.01 -7.64 -3.06
C ALA A 43 -1.45 -7.96 -2.63
N SER A 44 -2.27 -6.94 -2.37
CA SER A 44 -3.69 -7.11 -2.05
C SER A 44 -4.45 -7.81 -3.18
N LEU A 45 -4.30 -7.33 -4.42
CA LEU A 45 -4.91 -7.93 -5.62
C LEU A 45 -4.52 -9.41 -5.79
N LEU A 46 -3.22 -9.71 -5.75
CA LEU A 46 -2.70 -11.05 -6.07
C LEU A 46 -2.91 -12.06 -4.94
N THR A 47 -3.09 -11.61 -3.70
CA THR A 47 -3.32 -12.49 -2.55
C THR A 47 -4.80 -12.57 -2.15
N GLY A 48 -5.65 -11.68 -2.66
CA GLY A 48 -7.04 -11.53 -2.22
C GLY A 48 -7.20 -10.99 -0.80
N ARG A 49 -6.14 -10.46 -0.20
CA ARG A 49 -6.16 -9.92 1.17
C ARG A 49 -6.49 -8.44 1.13
N HIS A 50 -7.50 -8.01 1.89
CA HIS A 50 -7.86 -6.59 1.92
C HIS A 50 -6.78 -5.76 2.62
N VAL A 51 -6.62 -4.52 2.15
CA VAL A 51 -5.83 -3.50 2.85
C VAL A 51 -6.68 -2.92 3.98
N ARG A 52 -6.11 -2.80 5.18
CA ARG A 52 -6.77 -2.19 6.33
C ARG A 52 -7.22 -0.76 6.00
N PRO A 53 -8.45 -0.37 6.40
CA PRO A 53 -8.94 0.98 6.17
C PRO A 53 -8.17 2.02 6.99
N SER A 54 -8.26 3.29 6.59
CA SER A 54 -7.70 4.44 7.34
C SER A 54 -6.19 4.38 7.60
N VAL A 55 -5.44 3.77 6.67
CA VAL A 55 -3.97 3.78 6.64
C VAL A 55 -3.46 4.55 5.44
N ALA A 56 -2.55 5.50 5.67
CA ALA A 56 -1.75 6.14 4.64
C ALA A 56 -0.30 5.64 4.68
N MET A 57 0.36 5.60 3.54
CA MET A 57 1.76 5.17 3.44
C MET A 57 2.50 5.95 2.36
N THR A 58 3.80 6.12 2.55
CA THR A 58 4.71 6.68 1.53
C THR A 58 6.09 6.05 1.67
N GLY A 59 6.82 5.93 0.58
CA GLY A 59 8.12 5.28 0.55
C GLY A 59 8.47 4.84 -0.86
N GLU A 60 9.70 5.13 -1.26
CA GLU A 60 10.29 4.52 -2.45
C GLU A 60 10.70 3.07 -2.12
N ILE A 61 10.67 2.19 -3.11
CA ILE A 61 11.07 0.79 -2.95
C ILE A 61 12.21 0.43 -3.90
N THR A 62 13.11 -0.42 -3.44
CA THR A 62 14.12 -1.06 -4.27
C THR A 62 13.65 -2.44 -4.75
N LEU A 63 14.29 -2.98 -5.79
CA LEU A 63 14.05 -4.37 -6.24
C LEU A 63 14.32 -5.43 -5.16
N ARG A 64 15.12 -5.09 -4.14
CA ARG A 64 15.40 -5.96 -2.98
C ARG A 64 14.35 -5.81 -1.86
N GLY A 65 13.35 -4.96 -2.05
CA GLY A 65 12.27 -4.74 -1.08
C GLY A 65 12.67 -3.86 0.11
N ARG A 66 13.74 -3.07 0.01
CA ARG A 66 14.03 -2.00 0.98
C ARG A 66 13.13 -0.79 0.73
N VAL A 67 12.67 -0.16 1.80
CA VAL A 67 11.94 1.11 1.77
C VAL A 67 12.93 2.26 1.97
N LEU A 68 12.93 3.20 1.03
CA LEU A 68 13.82 4.36 0.99
C LEU A 68 13.10 5.64 1.44
N PRO A 69 13.85 6.60 2.01
CA PRO A 69 13.27 7.85 2.50
C PRO A 69 12.72 8.69 1.35
N VAL A 70 11.73 9.50 1.66
CA VAL A 70 11.05 10.39 0.71
C VAL A 70 10.96 11.81 1.27
N GLY A 71 10.78 12.80 0.40
CA GLY A 71 10.53 14.18 0.80
C GLY A 71 9.08 14.46 1.20
N GLY A 72 8.88 15.65 1.78
CA GLY A 72 7.55 16.21 2.08
C GLY A 72 6.80 15.51 3.21
N ILE A 73 7.50 15.02 4.23
CA ILE A 73 6.90 14.25 5.34
C ILE A 73 5.91 15.11 6.10
N LYS A 74 6.25 16.38 6.37
CA LYS A 74 5.37 17.31 7.06
C LYS A 74 4.04 17.50 6.34
N GLU A 75 4.10 17.78 5.05
CA GLU A 75 2.92 18.02 4.21
C GLU A 75 2.06 16.76 4.10
N LYS A 76 2.70 15.59 3.91
CA LYS A 76 2.02 14.30 3.80
C LYS A 76 1.30 13.90 5.09
N VAL A 77 1.94 14.09 6.25
CA VAL A 77 1.33 13.78 7.55
C VAL A 77 0.17 14.73 7.86
N LEU A 78 0.31 16.02 7.56
CA LEU A 78 -0.78 16.99 7.69
C LEU A 78 -1.95 16.67 6.76
N ALA A 79 -1.68 16.28 5.52
CA ALA A 79 -2.71 15.86 4.57
C ALA A 79 -3.45 14.60 5.06
N ALA A 80 -2.73 13.60 5.58
CA ALA A 80 -3.33 12.40 6.16
C ALA A 80 -4.27 12.76 7.31
N LYS A 81 -3.85 13.65 8.23
CA LYS A 81 -4.70 14.13 9.31
C LYS A 81 -5.98 14.80 8.80
N ARG A 82 -5.86 15.69 7.81
CA ARG A 82 -7.02 16.39 7.20
C ARG A 82 -7.99 15.43 6.51
N ALA A 83 -7.48 14.34 5.95
CA ALA A 83 -8.27 13.29 5.32
C ALA A 83 -8.90 12.31 6.33
N GLY A 84 -8.73 12.51 7.64
CA GLY A 84 -9.29 11.63 8.67
C GLY A 84 -8.59 10.28 8.78
N ILE A 85 -7.37 10.15 8.24
CA ILE A 85 -6.56 8.94 8.37
C ILE A 85 -6.12 8.77 9.82
N GLU A 86 -6.12 7.53 10.33
CA GLU A 86 -5.71 7.22 11.70
C GLU A 86 -4.22 6.83 11.79
N THR A 87 -3.73 6.12 10.77
CA THR A 87 -2.39 5.52 10.78
C THR A 87 -1.58 5.97 9.58
N VAL A 88 -0.33 6.37 9.82
CA VAL A 88 0.61 6.77 8.76
C VAL A 88 1.87 5.91 8.85
N LEU A 89 2.21 5.19 7.78
CA LEU A 89 3.43 4.40 7.66
C LEU A 89 4.48 5.16 6.86
N LEU A 90 5.65 5.36 7.47
CA LEU A 90 6.76 6.11 6.91
C LEU A 90 8.02 5.24 6.80
N PRO A 91 8.97 5.57 5.90
CA PRO A 91 10.28 4.94 5.90
C PRO A 91 10.98 5.22 7.23
N LYS A 92 11.64 4.23 7.83
CA LYS A 92 12.34 4.39 9.13
C LYS A 92 13.35 5.55 9.12
N ARG A 93 13.99 5.80 7.98
CA ARG A 93 14.96 6.91 7.81
C ARG A 93 14.32 8.30 7.82
N ASN A 94 13.00 8.40 7.64
CA ASN A 94 12.25 9.64 7.75
C ASN A 94 11.81 9.97 9.20
N ALA A 95 12.17 9.16 10.20
CA ALA A 95 11.78 9.41 11.59
C ALA A 95 12.21 10.78 12.12
N LYS A 96 13.40 11.25 11.71
CA LYS A 96 13.92 12.59 12.05
C LYS A 96 13.10 13.73 11.45
N ASP A 97 12.42 13.50 10.32
CA ASP A 97 11.64 14.54 9.64
C ASP A 97 10.28 14.79 10.33
N LEU A 98 9.94 13.97 11.34
CA LEU A 98 8.78 14.22 12.19
C LEU A 98 8.97 15.38 13.15
N ASP A 99 10.20 15.83 13.39
CA ASP A 99 10.45 16.98 14.25
C ASP A 99 9.85 18.27 13.67
N ASP A 100 9.69 18.32 12.33
CA ASP A 100 9.03 19.41 11.62
C ASP A 100 7.49 19.34 11.67
N VAL A 101 6.92 18.24 12.19
CA VAL A 101 5.48 18.03 12.31
C VAL A 101 4.98 18.55 13.67
N PRO A 102 3.95 19.40 13.70
CA PRO A 102 3.36 19.88 14.96
C PRO A 102 3.02 18.72 15.90
N GLU A 103 3.37 18.88 17.18
CA GLU A 103 3.20 17.82 18.18
C GLU A 103 1.74 17.36 18.32
N GLU A 104 0.79 18.29 18.24
CA GLU A 104 -0.65 17.98 18.26
C GLU A 104 -1.03 16.99 17.14
N VAL A 105 -0.47 17.18 15.94
CA VAL A 105 -0.72 16.31 14.80
C VAL A 105 -0.10 14.94 15.04
N ARG A 106 1.16 14.89 15.50
CA ARG A 106 1.88 13.64 15.82
C ARG A 106 1.14 12.82 16.87
N ARG A 107 0.61 13.45 17.92
CA ARG A 107 -0.14 12.79 19.00
C ARG A 107 -1.52 12.28 18.53
N SER A 108 -2.06 12.86 17.46
CA SER A 108 -3.39 12.53 16.96
C SER A 108 -3.41 11.43 15.89
N LEU A 109 -2.24 10.93 15.49
CA LEU A 109 -2.05 9.89 14.48
C LEU A 109 -1.21 8.75 15.06
N ARG A 110 -1.47 7.51 14.63
CA ARG A 110 -0.55 6.39 14.87
C ARG A 110 0.51 6.42 13.78
N ILE A 111 1.74 6.78 14.13
CA ILE A 111 2.85 6.80 13.16
C ILE A 111 3.67 5.53 13.30
N GLY A 112 3.73 4.76 12.22
CA GLY A 112 4.55 3.55 12.09
C GLY A 112 5.74 3.77 11.18
N PHE A 113 6.80 2.98 11.40
CA PHE A 113 8.03 3.02 10.61
C PHE A 113 8.34 1.66 10.01
N VAL A 114 8.79 1.65 8.76
CA VAL A 114 9.16 0.42 8.04
C VAL A 114 10.52 0.56 7.36
N GLU A 115 11.28 -0.53 7.33
CA GLU A 115 12.54 -0.65 6.58
C GLU A 115 12.39 -1.49 5.33
N THR A 116 11.43 -2.40 5.32
CA THR A 116 11.20 -3.35 4.23
C THR A 116 9.73 -3.41 3.81
N VAL A 117 9.50 -3.82 2.56
CA VAL A 117 8.15 -4.04 2.03
C VAL A 117 7.44 -5.18 2.78
N ASP A 118 8.17 -6.15 3.35
CA ASP A 118 7.52 -7.23 4.12
C ASP A 118 6.89 -6.70 5.40
N GLU A 119 7.64 -5.93 6.19
CA GLU A 119 7.14 -5.26 7.40
C GLU A 119 5.92 -4.39 7.09
N LEU A 120 5.95 -3.69 5.95
CA LEU A 120 4.82 -2.89 5.51
C LEU A 120 3.60 -3.77 5.22
N LEU A 121 3.74 -4.82 4.40
CA LEU A 121 2.64 -5.70 4.02
C LEU A 121 2.02 -6.42 5.23
N GLU A 122 2.82 -6.80 6.21
CA GLU A 122 2.34 -7.38 7.48
C GLU A 122 1.47 -6.40 8.29
N GLN A 123 1.80 -5.11 8.27
CA GLN A 123 1.04 -4.09 8.98
C GLN A 123 -0.27 -3.72 8.27
N VAL A 124 -0.28 -3.71 6.93
CA VAL A 124 -1.39 -3.14 6.15
C VAL A 124 -2.37 -4.16 5.59
N LEU A 125 -1.96 -5.41 5.37
CA LEU A 125 -2.86 -6.44 4.85
C LEU A 125 -3.55 -7.19 5.99
N GLU A 126 -4.81 -7.55 5.79
CA GLU A 126 -5.52 -8.48 6.67
C GLU A 126 -4.81 -9.85 6.71
N PRO A 127 -4.94 -10.63 7.80
CA PRO A 127 -4.36 -11.97 7.88
C PRO A 127 -4.81 -12.85 6.71
N ALA A 128 -3.95 -13.76 6.26
CA ALA A 128 -4.31 -14.71 5.22
C ALA A 128 -5.50 -15.58 5.70
N THR A 129 -6.60 -15.54 4.96
CA THR A 129 -7.72 -16.48 5.14
C THR A 129 -7.41 -17.76 4.36
N ALA A 130 -7.91 -18.91 4.81
CA ALA A 130 -7.58 -20.21 4.21
C ALA A 130 -8.13 -20.42 2.78
N GLN A 131 -8.79 -19.43 2.18
CA GLN A 131 -9.36 -19.53 0.84
C GLN A 131 -8.36 -19.00 -0.18
N ARG A 132 -7.91 -19.87 -1.10
CA ARG A 132 -7.08 -19.47 -2.24
C ARG A 132 -7.88 -18.49 -3.11
N HIS A 133 -7.37 -17.27 -3.26
CA HIS A 133 -7.97 -16.29 -4.14
C HIS A 133 -7.53 -16.56 -5.58
N ASP A 134 -8.51 -16.85 -6.44
CA ASP A 134 -8.33 -16.80 -7.89
C ASP A 134 -8.80 -15.42 -8.38
N PRO A 135 -7.90 -14.52 -8.80
CA PRO A 135 -8.28 -13.17 -9.24
C PRO A 135 -9.21 -13.19 -10.46
N GLY A 136 -9.28 -14.29 -11.24
CA GLY A 136 -10.22 -14.46 -12.34
C GLY A 136 -11.66 -14.80 -11.91
N ALA A 137 -11.85 -15.35 -10.71
CA ALA A 137 -13.16 -15.81 -10.23
C ALA A 137 -14.04 -14.67 -9.69
N GLY A 138 -13.45 -13.54 -9.28
CA GLY A 138 -14.15 -12.38 -8.74
C GLY A 138 -15.01 -11.66 -9.79
N ALA A 139 -14.45 -11.44 -10.99
CA ALA A 139 -15.15 -10.78 -12.10
C ALA A 139 -16.41 -11.54 -12.56
N ALA A 140 -16.37 -12.87 -12.52
CA ALA A 140 -17.51 -13.72 -12.87
C ALA A 140 -18.67 -13.66 -11.85
N ARG A 141 -18.39 -13.31 -10.58
CA ARG A 141 -19.41 -13.17 -9.53
C ARG A 141 -20.18 -11.85 -9.62
N GLU A 142 -19.53 -10.74 -9.92
CA GLU A 142 -20.20 -9.44 -10.11
C GLU A 142 -21.10 -9.41 -11.35
N GLN A 143 -20.66 -10.03 -12.45
CA GLN A 143 -21.46 -10.10 -13.69
C GLN A 143 -22.74 -10.93 -13.54
N ARG A 144 -22.75 -11.94 -12.66
CA ARG A 144 -23.95 -12.73 -12.34
C ARG A 144 -24.91 -12.01 -11.39
N ALA A 145 -24.42 -11.08 -10.58
CA ALA A 145 -25.26 -10.27 -9.68
C ALA A 145 -25.93 -9.09 -10.42
N ALA A 146 -25.30 -8.56 -11.47
CA ALA A 146 -25.84 -7.47 -12.29
C ALA A 146 -26.87 -7.93 -13.36
N THR A 147 -27.05 -9.25 -13.52
CA THR A 147 -28.00 -9.85 -14.48
C THR A 147 -29.18 -10.56 -13.81
N ALA A 148 -29.33 -10.38 -12.49
CA ALA A 148 -30.43 -10.93 -11.67
C ALA A 148 -31.37 -9.83 -11.18
#